data_AF-A0A3N5GQ25-F1
#
_entry.id   AF-A0A3N5GQ25-F1
#
_cell.length_a   1.000
_cell.length_b   1.000
_cell.length_c   1.000
_cell.angle_alpha   90.00
_cell.angle_beta   90.00
_cell.angle_gamma   90.00
#
_symmetry.space_group_name_H-M   'P 1'
#
loop_
_entity.id
_entity.type
_entity.pdbx_description
1 polymer ?
#
loop_
_entity_poly.entity_id
_entity_poly.type
_entity_poly.pdbx_seq_one_letter_code
_entity_poly.pdbx_strand_id
1 'polypeptide(L)'
;MTRQDGGPATFARTLGALACGGTIALWLVFLFANPHGQGGRTAGTFFVAGTMIALAAAGAAASIAGEPLWMGVVAAVSFCPVGFYVLLTPSVFLWIGVCNLLLLVTAVFLHRARRHPRPPFRDSSSHPNR
;
A
#
# COMPACT_ATOMS: atom_id res chain seq x y z
N MET A 1 6.41 5.48 22.00
CA MET A 1 5.03 5.42 22.54
C MET A 1 4.11 4.93 21.42
N THR A 2 4.00 3.62 21.24
CA THR A 2 3.17 3.00 20.19
C THR A 2 1.73 2.93 20.67
N ARG A 3 0.86 3.75 20.07
CA ARG A 3 -0.58 3.73 20.33
C ARG A 3 -1.10 2.32 19.98
N GLN A 4 -1.73 1.62 20.92
CA GLN A 4 -2.43 0.36 20.64
C GLN A 4 -3.67 0.70 19.81
N ASP A 5 -3.46 0.90 18.53
CA ASP A 5 -4.52 1.13 17.56
C ASP A 5 -5.27 -0.19 17.39
N GLY A 6 -6.56 -0.22 17.73
CA GLY A 6 -7.38 -1.44 17.74
C GLY A 6 -7.31 -2.25 16.43
N GLY A 7 -7.80 -3.49 16.50
CA GLY A 7 -7.76 -4.50 15.41
C GLY A 7 -7.80 -3.97 13.97
N PRO A 8 -8.77 -3.13 13.55
CA PRO A 8 -8.87 -2.69 12.16
C PRO A 8 -7.71 -1.83 11.66
N ALA A 9 -7.08 -1.00 12.51
CA ALA A 9 -5.95 -0.17 12.10
C ALA A 9 -4.67 -1.02 11.95
N THR A 10 -4.46 -1.96 12.87
CA THR A 10 -3.35 -2.92 12.79
C THR A 10 -3.47 -3.80 11.54
N PHE A 11 -4.68 -4.28 11.22
CA PHE A 11 -4.94 -5.03 10.00
C PHE A 11 -4.63 -4.24 8.72
N ALA A 12 -5.03 -2.97 8.65
CA ALA A 12 -4.72 -2.13 7.49
C ALA A 12 -3.21 -1.93 7.31
N ARG A 13 -2.47 -1.72 8.41
CA ARG A 13 -1.01 -1.55 8.36
C ARG A 13 -0.29 -2.81 7.86
N THR A 14 -0.70 -3.98 8.36
CA THR A 14 -0.11 -5.25 7.95
C THR A 14 -0.44 -5.56 6.49
N LEU A 15 -1.68 -5.34 6.06
CA LEU A 15 -2.09 -5.53 4.67
C LEU A 15 -1.30 -4.61 3.73
N GLY A 16 -1.14 -3.33 4.09
CA GLY A 16 -0.35 -2.38 3.30
C GLY A 16 1.13 -2.76 3.22
N ALA A 17 1.72 -3.20 4.34
CA ALA A 17 3.11 -3.65 4.37
C ALA A 17 3.33 -4.91 3.51
N LEU A 18 2.40 -5.88 3.58
CA LEU A 18 2.44 -7.09 2.76
C LEU A 18 2.26 -6.76 1.27
N ALA A 19 1.34 -5.86 0.92
CA ALA A 19 1.15 -5.41 -0.46
C ALA A 19 2.42 -4.75 -1.01
N CYS A 20 3.05 -3.84 -0.27
CA CYS A 20 4.32 -3.22 -0.66
C CYS A 20 5.44 -4.25 -0.81
N GLY A 21 5.57 -5.18 0.15
CA GLY A 21 6.55 -6.25 0.09
C GLY A 21 6.36 -7.15 -1.14
N GLY A 22 5.11 -7.51 -1.45
CA GLY A 22 4.75 -8.24 -2.66
C GLY A 22 5.12 -7.48 -3.93
N THR A 23 4.83 -6.18 -4.00
CA THR A 23 5.22 -5.33 -5.13
C THR A 23 6.74 -5.31 -5.32
N ILE A 24 7.51 -5.14 -4.25
CA ILE A 24 8.98 -5.17 -4.33
C ILE A 24 9.47 -6.53 -4.85
N ALA A 25 8.97 -7.63 -4.28
CA ALA A 25 9.35 -8.98 -4.68
C ALA A 25 9.04 -9.23 -6.17
N LEU A 26 7.86 -8.82 -6.64
CA LEU A 26 7.47 -8.97 -8.05
C LEU A 26 8.35 -8.15 -8.99
N TRP A 27 8.72 -6.92 -8.62
CA TRP A 27 9.66 -6.12 -9.41
C TRP A 27 11.06 -6.74 -9.47
N LEU A 28 11.53 -7.33 -8.38
CA LEU A 28 12.80 -8.06 -8.35
C LEU A 28 12.74 -9.31 -9.23
N VAL A 29 11.67 -10.11 -9.12
CA VAL A 29 11.43 -11.27 -9.99
C VAL A 29 11.38 -10.84 -11.45
N PHE A 30 10.72 -9.72 -11.76
CA PHE A 30 10.67 -9.17 -13.11
C PHE A 30 12.06 -8.77 -13.63
N LEU A 31 12.91 -8.19 -12.79
CA LEU A 31 14.27 -7.80 -13.19
C LEU A 31 15.19 -9.01 -13.41
N PHE A 32 15.20 -9.96 -12.48
CA PHE A 32 16.20 -11.02 -12.44
C PHE A 32 15.74 -12.35 -13.02
N ALA A 33 14.47 -12.69 -12.85
CA ALA A 33 13.92 -13.99 -13.21
C ALA A 33 13.01 -13.98 -14.45
N ASN A 34 12.74 -12.81 -15.06
CA ASN A 34 11.93 -12.76 -16.27
C ASN A 34 12.69 -13.34 -17.48
N PRO A 35 12.27 -14.49 -18.05
CA PRO A 35 12.94 -15.12 -19.19
C PRO A 35 12.77 -14.31 -20.48
N HIS A 36 11.76 -13.45 -20.56
CA HIS A 36 11.52 -12.58 -21.72
C HIS A 36 12.44 -11.34 -21.75
N GLY A 37 13.27 -11.15 -20.71
CA GLY A 37 14.16 -9.99 -20.60
C GLY A 37 15.51 -10.12 -21.32
N GLN A 38 15.87 -11.30 -21.83
CA GLN A 38 17.25 -11.56 -22.31
C GLN A 38 17.68 -10.73 -23.53
N GLY A 39 16.75 -10.13 -24.29
CA GLY A 39 17.05 -9.23 -25.41
C GLY A 39 16.56 -7.77 -25.23
N GLY A 40 15.96 -7.42 -24.08
CA GLY A 40 15.15 -6.19 -23.96
C GLY A 40 15.30 -5.38 -22.68
N ARG A 41 16.23 -5.74 -21.77
CA ARG A 41 16.51 -4.92 -20.57
C ARG A 41 17.31 -3.70 -20.97
N THR A 42 16.63 -2.56 -21.06
CA THR A 42 17.27 -1.26 -21.29
C THR A 42 17.53 -0.54 -19.97
N ALA A 43 18.34 0.53 -20.00
CA ALA A 43 18.48 1.41 -18.84
C ALA A 43 17.12 1.95 -18.35
N GLY A 44 16.16 2.15 -19.26
CA GLY A 44 14.79 2.54 -18.92
C GLY A 44 14.06 1.50 -18.07
N THR A 45 14.25 0.20 -18.33
CA THR A 45 13.65 -0.88 -17.54
C THR A 45 14.13 -0.85 -16.09
N PHE A 46 15.44 -0.71 -15.87
CA PHE A 46 16.01 -0.60 -14.53
C PHE A 46 15.57 0.68 -13.82
N PHE A 47 15.49 1.79 -14.55
CA PHE A 47 15.01 3.06 -14.00
C PHE A 47 13.57 2.93 -13.50
N VAL A 48 12.64 2.45 -14.33
CA VAL A 48 11.23 2.28 -13.94
C VAL A 48 11.11 1.29 -12.77
N ALA A 49 11.79 0.14 -12.84
CA ALA A 49 11.74 -0.84 -11.77
C ALA A 49 12.30 -0.28 -10.44
N GLY A 50 13.41 0.45 -10.51
CA GLY A 50 14.02 1.13 -9.36
C GLY A 50 13.09 2.17 -8.76
N THR A 51 12.45 3.01 -9.59
CA THR A 51 11.47 4.00 -9.12
C THR A 51 10.28 3.33 -8.44
N MET A 52 9.76 2.24 -9.00
CA MET A 52 8.62 1.52 -8.43
C MET A 52 8.97 0.79 -7.14
N ILE A 53 10.16 0.19 -7.03
CA ILE A 53 10.67 -0.39 -5.79
C ILE A 53 10.83 0.70 -4.71
N ALA A 54 11.40 1.86 -5.06
CA ALA A 54 11.55 2.98 -4.14
C ALA A 54 10.20 3.51 -3.65
N LEU A 55 9.21 3.63 -4.54
CA LEU A 55 7.84 3.99 -4.19
C LEU A 55 7.20 2.95 -3.27
N ALA A 56 7.33 1.65 -3.56
CA ALA A 56 6.80 0.60 -2.71
C ALA A 56 7.47 0.59 -1.32
N ALA A 57 8.77 0.86 -1.24
CA ALA A 57 9.48 1.01 0.02
C ALA A 57 8.97 2.23 0.83
N ALA A 58 8.77 3.37 0.17
CA ALA A 58 8.17 4.55 0.80
C ALA A 58 6.73 4.27 1.27
N GLY A 59 5.94 3.54 0.49
CA GLY A 59 4.60 3.09 0.86
C GLY A 59 4.59 2.16 2.07
N ALA A 60 5.56 1.25 2.16
CA ALA A 60 5.73 0.37 3.33
C ALA A 60 6.06 1.19 4.59
N ALA A 61 6.99 2.14 4.48
CA ALA A 61 7.33 3.05 5.57
C ALA A 61 6.11 3.90 6.01
N ALA A 62 5.35 4.43 5.06
CA ALA A 62 4.10 5.16 5.35
C ALA A 62 3.04 4.28 6.01
N SER A 63 2.92 3.01 5.61
CA SER A 63 2.03 2.03 6.22
C SER A 63 2.41 1.76 7.68
N ILE A 64 3.70 1.57 7.96
CA ILE A 64 4.19 1.36 9.32
C ILE A 64 3.97 2.62 10.18
N ALA A 65 4.27 3.80 9.63
CA ALA A 65 3.97 5.09 10.28
C ALA A 65 2.47 5.28 10.48
N GLY A 66 1.63 4.61 9.68
CA GLY A 66 0.17 4.69 9.73
C GLY A 66 -0.36 5.97 9.11
N GLU A 67 0.35 6.59 8.17
CA GLU A 67 -0.03 7.84 7.50
C GLU A 67 -0.83 7.57 6.20
N PRO A 68 -2.18 7.61 6.23
CA PRO A 68 -3.02 7.23 5.09
C PRO A 68 -2.87 8.16 3.89
N LEU A 69 -2.58 9.44 4.13
CA LEU A 69 -2.40 10.42 3.07
C LEU A 69 -1.21 10.07 2.19
N TRP A 70 -0.07 9.75 2.81
CA TRP A 70 1.13 9.33 2.09
C TRP A 70 0.97 7.98 1.42
N MET A 71 0.30 7.01 2.06
CA MET A 71 -0.05 5.74 1.40
C MET A 71 -0.93 5.96 0.17
N GLY A 72 -1.93 6.85 0.26
CA GLY A 72 -2.82 7.18 -0.84
C GLY A 72 -2.09 7.83 -2.01
N VAL A 73 -1.16 8.75 -1.72
CA VAL A 73 -0.31 9.38 -2.76
C VAL A 73 0.59 8.36 -3.43
N VAL A 74 1.28 7.51 -2.66
CA VAL A 74 2.14 6.45 -3.22
C VAL A 74 1.33 5.48 -4.07
N ALA A 75 0.16 5.06 -3.59
CA ALA A 75 -0.74 4.20 -4.34
C ALA A 75 -1.22 4.88 -5.63
N ALA A 76 -1.65 6.15 -5.59
CA ALA A 76 -2.11 6.88 -6.76
C ALA A 76 -0.99 7.07 -7.80
N VAL A 77 0.20 7.48 -7.38
CA VAL A 77 1.36 7.72 -8.26
C VAL A 77 1.86 6.41 -8.87
N SER A 78 1.88 5.31 -8.11
CA SER A 78 2.22 3.97 -8.60
C SER A 78 1.14 3.41 -9.56
N PHE A 79 -0.14 3.59 -9.20
CA PHE A 79 -1.25 2.94 -9.90
C PHE A 79 -1.61 3.62 -11.22
N CYS A 80 -1.61 4.95 -11.28
CA CYS A 80 -2.22 5.68 -12.40
C CYS A 80 -1.48 5.49 -13.75
N PRO A 81 -0.14 5.49 -13.83
CA PRO A 81 0.55 5.19 -15.08
C PRO A 81 0.90 3.70 -15.23
N VAL A 82 1.41 3.08 -14.17
CA VAL A 82 1.98 1.73 -14.25
C VAL A 82 0.92 0.68 -13.94
N GLY A 83 0.15 0.83 -12.86
CA GLY A 83 -0.89 -0.13 -12.47
C GLY A 83 -1.91 -0.42 -13.55
N PHE A 84 -2.43 0.61 -14.24
CA PHE A 84 -3.37 0.43 -15.35
C PHE A 84 -2.76 -0.29 -16.56
N TYR A 85 -1.57 0.11 -16.99
CA TYR A 85 -0.85 -0.53 -18.08
C TYR A 85 -0.60 -2.03 -17.79
N VAL A 86 -0.18 -2.29 -16.57
CA VAL A 86 0.19 -3.60 -16.05
C VAL A 86 -1.04 -4.51 -15.86
N LEU A 87 -2.21 -3.98 -15.49
CA LEU A 87 -3.48 -4.72 -15.41
C LEU A 87 -3.98 -5.22 -16.77
N LEU A 88 -3.70 -4.47 -17.84
CA LEU A 88 -4.09 -4.82 -19.21
C LEU A 88 -3.13 -5.82 -19.86
N THR A 89 -2.00 -6.12 -19.19
CA THR A 89 -0.97 -7.01 -19.71
C THR A 89 -1.04 -8.37 -19.00
N PRO A 90 -1.22 -9.50 -19.72
CA PRO A 90 -1.22 -10.82 -19.09
C PRO A 90 0.16 -11.15 -18.47
N SER A 91 0.19 -12.10 -17.52
CA SER A 91 1.36 -12.62 -16.78
C SER A 91 1.66 -11.95 -15.41
N VAL A 92 2.93 -11.88 -15.01
CA VAL A 92 3.44 -11.32 -13.75
C VAL A 92 2.99 -9.87 -13.56
N PHE A 93 2.79 -9.16 -14.66
CA PHE A 93 2.23 -7.81 -14.66
C PHE A 93 0.85 -7.77 -13.98
N LEU A 94 -0.08 -8.64 -14.35
CA LEU A 94 -1.41 -8.67 -13.70
C LEU A 94 -1.31 -8.73 -12.17
N TRP A 95 -0.39 -9.53 -11.62
CA TRP A 95 -0.16 -9.62 -10.18
C TRP A 95 0.38 -8.32 -9.55
N ILE A 96 1.28 -7.62 -10.24
CA ILE A 96 1.75 -6.28 -9.83
C ILE A 96 0.57 -5.30 -9.80
N GLY A 97 -0.31 -5.38 -10.80
CA GLY A 97 -1.55 -4.61 -10.87
C GLY A 97 -2.47 -4.87 -9.67
N VAL A 98 -2.68 -6.15 -9.32
CA VAL A 98 -3.48 -6.56 -8.15
C VAL A 98 -2.86 -6.06 -6.85
N CYS A 99 -1.54 -6.15 -6.66
CA CYS A 99 -0.87 -5.61 -5.47
C CYS A 99 -1.07 -4.09 -5.34
N ASN A 100 -0.94 -3.35 -6.45
CA ASN A 100 -1.19 -1.92 -6.47
C ASN A 100 -2.66 -1.57 -6.17
N LEU A 101 -3.62 -2.38 -6.63
CA LEU A 101 -5.03 -2.22 -6.31
C LEU A 101 -5.29 -2.45 -4.80
N LEU A 102 -4.70 -3.49 -4.21
CA LEU A 102 -4.80 -3.76 -2.77
C LEU A 102 -4.23 -2.62 -1.93
N LEU A 103 -3.14 -2.01 -2.38
CA LEU A 103 -2.54 -0.82 -1.77
C LEU A 103 -3.53 0.36 -1.75
N LEU A 104 -4.19 0.62 -2.89
CA LEU A 104 -5.21 1.65 -3.01
C LEU A 104 -6.42 1.37 -2.09
N VAL A 105 -6.90 0.13 -2.06
CA VAL A 105 -7.99 -0.30 -1.17
C VAL A 105 -7.62 -0.08 0.30
N THR A 106 -6.40 -0.44 0.68
CA THR A 106 -5.89 -0.25 2.05
C THR A 106 -5.85 1.23 2.43
N ALA A 107 -5.37 2.09 1.54
CA ALA A 107 -5.35 3.55 1.76
C ALA A 107 -6.76 4.11 1.96
N VAL A 108 -7.74 3.66 1.16
CA VAL A 108 -9.15 4.06 1.30
C VAL A 108 -9.74 3.60 2.63
N PHE A 109 -9.47 2.35 3.06
CA PHE A 109 -9.93 1.83 4.34
C PHE A 109 -9.36 2.63 5.52
N LEU A 110 -8.05 2.90 5.50
CA LEU A 110 -7.38 3.64 6.57
C LEU A 110 -7.89 5.09 6.64
N HIS A 111 -8.17 5.72 5.49
CA HIS A 111 -8.78 7.05 5.43
C HIS A 111 -10.20 7.08 6.01
N ARG A 112 -11.02 6.07 5.70
CA ARG A 112 -12.38 5.94 6.26
C ARG A 112 -12.35 5.71 7.77
N ALA A 113 -11.44 4.88 8.27
CA ALA A 113 -11.30 4.61 9.70
C ALA A 113 -10.98 5.86 10.52
N ARG A 114 -10.24 6.83 9.96
CA ARG A 114 -9.94 8.11 10.62
C ARG A 114 -11.12 9.10 10.62
N ARG A 115 -12.11 8.95 9.73
CA ARG A 115 -13.26 9.86 9.60
C ARG A 115 -14.40 9.60 10.58
N HIS A 116 -14.35 8.53 11.35
CA HIS A 116 -15.32 8.25 12.43
C HIS A 116 -14.66 8.48 13.79
N PRO A 117 -14.72 9.72 14.35
CA PRO A 117 -14.40 9.92 15.76
C PRO A 117 -15.30 9.01 16.58
N ARG A 118 -14.72 8.21 17.49
CA ARG A 118 -15.54 7.53 18.50
C ARG A 118 -16.33 8.63 19.22
N PRO A 119 -17.65 8.45 19.42
CA PRO A 119 -18.41 9.39 20.24
C PRO A 119 -17.67 9.54 21.58
N PRO A 120 -17.59 10.76 22.13
CA PRO A 120 -16.95 10.98 23.42
C PRO A 120 -17.53 9.97 24.39
N PHE A 121 -16.66 9.21 25.06
CA PHE A 121 -17.05 8.22 26.04
C PHE A 121 -17.94 8.94 27.04
N ARG A 122 -19.24 8.63 27.01
CA ARG A 122 -20.21 9.29 27.87
C ARG A 122 -19.87 8.82 29.28
N ASP A 123 -19.22 9.67 30.07
CA ASP A 123 -18.88 9.36 31.45
C ASP A 123 -20.17 9.04 32.20
N SER A 124 -20.36 7.74 32.44
CA SER A 124 -21.51 7.19 33.16
C SER A 124 -21.47 7.50 34.66
N SER A 125 -20.49 8.28 35.13
CA SER A 125 -20.35 8.74 36.51
C SER A 125 -21.22 9.95 36.87
N SER A 126 -22.01 10.49 35.93
CA SER A 126 -22.85 11.67 36.14
C SER A 126 -24.29 11.40 36.57
N HIS A 127 -24.59 10.23 37.15
CA HIS A 127 -25.84 10.04 37.89
C HIS A 127 -25.62 10.33 39.39
N PRO A 128 -25.84 11.58 39.86
CA PRO A 128 -26.00 11.82 41.28
C PRO A 128 -27.28 11.12 41.74
N ASN A 129 -27.10 10.21 42.70
CA ASN A 129 -28.16 9.54 43.43
C ASN A 129 -29.07 10.63 44.05
N ARG A 130 -30.32 10.73 43.57
CA ARG A 130 -31.38 11.55 44.17
C ARG A 130 -32.41 10.64 44.80
#